data_AF-A0A820PA21-F1
#
_entry.id   AF-A0A820PA21-F1
#
_cell.length_a   1.000
_cell.length_b   1.000
_cell.length_c   1.000
_cell.angle_alpha   90.00
_cell.angle_beta   90.00
_cell.angle_gamma   90.00
#
_symmetry.space_group_name_H-M   'P 1'
#
loop_
_entity.id
_entity.type
_entity.pdbx_description
1 polymer ?
#
loop_
_entity_poly.entity_id
_entity_poly.type
_entity_poly.pdbx_seq_one_letter_code
_entity_poly.pdbx_strand_id
1 'polypeptide(L)'
;CVISILCVPNLEYQFVNPTTQVALFAICVGNCINLQSIKWNIYQGSDNSTSSNSTQWTLFNNTILYENIWFFGKNTSNFTATNQLFLNNLQINLWRFEVVYTFLNETSTSALNFIINQPPYNGSCSINSMNGTTTTLFTITCP
;
A
#
# COMPACT_ATOMS: atom_id res chain seq x y z
N CYS A 1 25.98 13.10 -10.29
CA CYS A 1 24.61 12.70 -9.90
C CYS A 1 24.46 11.23 -10.25
N VAL A 2 24.47 10.36 -9.25
CA VAL A 2 24.27 8.92 -9.46
C VAL A 2 22.83 8.64 -9.09
N ILE A 3 22.03 8.25 -10.07
CA ILE A 3 20.69 7.71 -9.83
C ILE A 3 20.91 6.34 -9.18
N SER A 4 20.56 6.21 -7.91
CA SER A 4 20.64 4.94 -7.19
C SER A 4 19.24 4.47 -6.78
N ILE A 5 18.83 3.39 -7.46
CA ILE A 5 17.83 2.36 -7.16
C ILE A 5 16.35 2.77 -7.09
N LEU A 6 15.64 2.48 -8.19
CA LEU A 6 14.18 2.46 -8.39
C LEU A 6 13.45 1.29 -7.70
N CYS A 7 14.13 0.57 -6.81
CA CYS A 7 13.58 -0.48 -5.96
C CYS A 7 14.35 -0.43 -4.64
N VAL A 8 13.86 0.31 -3.65
CA VAL A 8 14.40 0.18 -2.28
C VAL A 8 13.95 -1.18 -1.75
N PRO A 9 14.86 -2.12 -1.47
CA PRO A 9 14.50 -3.31 -0.72
C PRO A 9 14.41 -2.89 0.75
N ASN A 10 13.27 -3.19 1.38
CA ASN A 10 12.98 -2.94 2.80
C ASN A 10 12.61 -1.50 3.21
N LEU A 11 11.47 -1.03 2.73
CA LEU A 11 10.61 -0.22 3.60
C LEU A 11 9.39 -1.09 3.91
N GLU A 12 9.04 -1.20 5.19
CA GLU A 12 7.83 -1.86 5.67
C GLU A 12 6.57 -1.37 4.94
N TYR A 13 6.65 -0.22 4.24
CA TYR A 13 5.58 0.43 3.50
C TYR A 13 6.03 0.89 2.09
N GLN A 14 5.14 0.77 1.12
CA GLN A 14 5.27 1.32 -0.24
C GLN A 14 4.38 2.56 -0.40
N PHE A 15 4.86 3.61 -1.06
CA PHE A 15 4.07 4.83 -1.28
C PHE A 15 3.27 4.74 -2.58
N VAL A 16 1.97 5.02 -2.50
CA VAL A 16 1.03 4.90 -3.63
C VAL A 16 0.18 6.16 -3.72
N ASN A 17 -0.06 6.64 -4.94
CA ASN A 17 -0.95 7.79 -5.16
C ASN A 17 -2.42 7.32 -5.10
N PRO A 18 -3.34 8.05 -4.44
CA PRO A 18 -4.75 7.66 -4.35
C PRO A 18 -5.44 7.43 -5.70
N THR A 19 -4.97 8.03 -6.80
CA THR A 19 -5.57 7.85 -8.13
C THR A 19 -5.10 6.58 -8.84
N THR A 20 -4.13 5.86 -8.27
CA THR A 20 -3.55 4.67 -8.90
C THR A 20 -4.29 3.40 -8.51
N GLN A 21 -4.43 2.51 -9.48
CA GLN A 21 -4.90 1.16 -9.28
C GLN A 21 -3.74 0.30 -8.78
N VAL A 22 -4.02 -0.60 -7.82
CA VAL A 22 -3.01 -1.51 -7.26
C VAL A 22 -3.28 -2.91 -7.78
N ALA A 23 -2.33 -3.45 -8.54
CA ALA A 23 -2.35 -4.84 -9.01
C ALA A 23 -1.25 -5.62 -8.30
N LEU A 24 -1.64 -6.70 -7.61
CA LEU A 24 -0.75 -7.55 -6.82
C LEU A 24 -0.75 -8.96 -7.38
N PHE A 25 0.45 -9.55 -7.42
CA PHE A 25 0.66 -10.91 -7.90
C PHE A 25 1.24 -11.76 -6.79
N ALA A 26 0.53 -12.83 -6.47
CA ALA A 26 0.88 -13.83 -5.49
C ALA A 26 1.52 -15.02 -6.21
N ILE A 27 2.85 -15.08 -6.19
CA ILE A 27 3.62 -16.17 -6.79
C ILE A 27 4.14 -17.08 -5.67
N CYS A 28 3.75 -18.35 -5.72
CA CYS A 28 4.28 -19.34 -4.80
C CYS A 28 5.68 -19.78 -5.29
N VAL A 29 6.68 -19.68 -4.42
CA VAL A 29 8.08 -20.03 -4.72
C VAL A 29 8.43 -21.29 -3.93
N GLY A 30 8.70 -22.40 -4.62
CA GLY A 30 9.02 -23.69 -4.00
C GLY A 30 8.00 -24.78 -4.30
N ASN A 31 7.65 -25.60 -3.30
CA ASN A 31 6.70 -26.71 -3.45
C ASN A 31 5.25 -26.23 -3.22
N CYS A 32 4.51 -26.06 -4.32
CA CYS A 32 3.13 -25.56 -4.30
C CYS A 32 2.10 -26.63 -4.71
N ILE A 33 2.49 -27.92 -4.69
CA ILE A 33 1.72 -29.03 -5.25
C ILE A 33 0.36 -29.22 -4.54
N ASN A 34 0.29 -28.91 -3.24
CA ASN A 34 -0.90 -29.10 -2.41
C ASN A 34 -1.63 -27.79 -2.06
N LEU A 35 -1.55 -26.79 -2.94
CA LEU A 35 -2.26 -25.53 -2.73
C LEU A 35 -3.77 -25.75 -2.90
N GLN A 36 -4.54 -25.49 -1.86
CA GLN A 36 -6.00 -25.63 -1.86
C GLN A 36 -6.70 -24.33 -2.24
N SER A 37 -6.26 -23.21 -1.66
CA SER A 37 -6.87 -21.90 -1.94
C SER A 37 -5.90 -20.75 -1.70
N ILE A 38 -6.16 -19.66 -2.40
CA ILE A 38 -5.53 -18.35 -2.19
C ILE A 38 -6.64 -17.39 -1.79
N LYS A 39 -6.38 -16.55 -0.81
CA LYS A 39 -7.32 -15.50 -0.39
C LYS A 39 -6.57 -14.22 -0.07
N TRP A 40 -7.11 -13.09 -0.51
CA TRP A 40 -6.64 -11.76 -0.17
C TRP A 40 -7.49 -11.14 0.94
N ASN A 41 -6.83 -10.66 1.99
CA ASN A 41 -7.41 -9.86 3.07
C ASN A 41 -6.88 -8.43 2.97
N ILE A 42 -7.77 -7.46 3.10
CA ILE A 42 -7.44 -6.04 3.05
C ILE A 42 -7.67 -5.46 4.42
N TYR A 43 -6.66 -4.78 4.94
CA TYR A 43 -6.69 -4.13 6.24
C TYR A 43 -6.45 -2.63 6.07
N GLN A 44 -7.13 -1.86 6.91
CA GLN A 44 -6.87 -0.44 7.10
C GLN A 44 -6.05 -0.26 8.38
N GLY A 45 -5.02 0.57 8.30
CA GLY A 45 -4.21 0.95 9.44
C GLY A 45 -4.77 2.19 10.14
N SER A 46 -4.75 2.18 11.46
CA SER A 46 -4.99 3.37 12.29
C SER A 46 -3.69 3.77 12.97
N ASP A 47 -3.29 5.03 12.79
CA ASP A 47 -2.23 5.66 13.58
C ASP A 47 -2.81 6.07 14.93
N ASN A 48 -2.75 5.18 15.92
CA ASN A 48 -3.01 5.59 17.29
C ASN A 48 -1.80 6.41 17.75
N SER A 49 -1.95 7.73 17.74
CA SER A 49 -0.97 8.72 18.20
C SER A 49 -0.69 8.69 19.72
N THR A 50 -0.85 7.53 20.36
CA THR A 50 -0.62 7.31 21.78
C THR A 50 0.36 6.15 22.00
N SER A 51 1.64 6.50 22.07
CA SER A 51 2.70 5.81 22.84
C SER A 51 3.22 4.43 22.40
N SER A 52 2.79 3.88 21.27
CA SER A 52 3.48 2.71 20.69
C SER A 52 3.61 2.86 19.17
N ASN A 53 4.82 2.71 18.64
CA ASN A 53 5.15 2.83 17.21
C ASN A 53 4.56 1.69 16.35
N SER A 54 3.44 1.07 16.75
CA SER A 54 2.84 -0.06 16.07
C SER A 54 1.51 0.33 15.43
N THR A 55 1.43 0.25 14.10
CA THR A 55 0.19 0.47 13.35
C THR A 55 -0.81 -0.62 13.69
N GLN A 56 -2.00 -0.26 14.16
CA GLN A 56 -3.06 -1.22 14.42
C GLN A 56 -3.80 -1.52 13.11
N TRP A 57 -3.78 -2.79 12.68
CA TRP A 57 -4.46 -3.26 11.48
C TRP A 57 -5.88 -3.74 11.79
N THR A 58 -6.87 -3.16 11.13
CA THR A 58 -8.26 -3.60 11.23
C THR A 58 -8.74 -4.10 9.88
N LEU A 59 -9.45 -5.24 9.86
CA LEU A 59 -9.94 -5.81 8.61
C LEU A 59 -10.95 -4.85 7.97
N PHE A 60 -10.81 -4.60 6.67
CA PHE A 60 -11.76 -3.79 5.94
C PHE A 60 -13.07 -4.58 5.76
N ASN A 61 -14.06 -4.28 6.61
CA ASN A 61 -15.31 -5.05 6.71
C ASN A 61 -16.11 -5.06 5.40
N ASN A 62 -15.99 -4.02 4.57
CA ASN A 62 -16.79 -3.89 3.36
C ASN A 62 -16.20 -4.64 2.15
N THR A 63 -15.19 -5.48 2.34
CA THR A 63 -14.56 -6.22 1.22
C THR A 63 -15.52 -7.15 0.48
N ILE A 64 -16.58 -7.65 1.10
CA ILE A 64 -17.59 -8.51 0.45
C ILE A 64 -18.57 -7.66 -0.39
N LEU A 65 -18.97 -6.50 0.12
CA LEU A 65 -19.91 -5.61 -0.57
C LEU A 65 -19.31 -5.00 -1.86
N TYR A 66 -17.99 -4.81 -1.89
CA TYR A 66 -17.28 -4.22 -3.03
C TYR A 66 -16.52 -5.26 -3.87
N GLU A 67 -16.82 -6.54 -3.69
CA GLU A 67 -16.29 -7.60 -4.56
C GLU A 67 -16.81 -7.41 -5.99
N ASN A 68 -15.91 -7.50 -6.97
CA ASN A 68 -16.13 -7.17 -8.38
C ASN A 68 -16.53 -5.71 -8.68
N ILE A 69 -16.42 -4.82 -7.69
CA ILE A 69 -16.59 -3.36 -7.87
C ILE A 69 -15.24 -2.68 -7.65
N TRP A 70 -14.66 -2.85 -6.46
CA TRP A 70 -13.34 -2.29 -6.12
C TRP A 70 -12.26 -3.35 -6.04
N PHE A 71 -12.64 -4.60 -5.82
CA PHE A 71 -11.72 -5.72 -5.64
C PHE A 71 -11.99 -6.81 -6.67
N PHE A 72 -10.95 -7.21 -7.39
CA PHE A 72 -11.02 -8.28 -8.39
C PHE A 72 -9.98 -9.36 -8.07
N GLY A 73 -10.35 -10.62 -8.27
CA GLY A 73 -9.43 -11.75 -8.09
C GLY A 73 -9.04 -12.06 -6.64
N LYS A 74 -9.90 -11.71 -5.67
CA LYS A 74 -9.66 -11.90 -4.23
C LYS A 74 -9.33 -13.34 -3.82
N ASN A 75 -9.82 -14.33 -4.56
CA ASN A 75 -9.55 -15.75 -4.31
C ASN A 75 -8.55 -16.35 -5.33
N THR A 76 -7.72 -15.51 -5.96
CA THR A 76 -6.80 -15.92 -7.02
C THR A 76 -5.39 -15.37 -6.76
N SER A 77 -4.41 -15.80 -7.56
CA SER A 77 -3.04 -15.26 -7.51
C SER A 77 -2.96 -13.81 -7.97
N ASN A 78 -3.92 -13.34 -8.78
CA ASN A 78 -3.89 -12.03 -9.39
C ASN A 78 -4.97 -11.17 -8.74
N PHE A 79 -4.56 -10.30 -7.83
CA PHE A 79 -5.47 -9.42 -7.13
C PHE A 79 -5.37 -8.00 -7.69
N THR A 80 -6.50 -7.33 -7.77
CA THR A 80 -6.54 -5.93 -8.21
C THR A 80 -7.51 -5.14 -7.37
N ALA A 81 -7.01 -4.04 -6.79
CA ALA A 81 -7.80 -3.03 -6.10
C ALA A 81 -7.86 -1.76 -6.96
N THR A 82 -9.07 -1.32 -7.29
CA THR A 82 -9.29 -0.07 -8.04
C THR A 82 -8.92 1.15 -7.20
N ASN A 83 -8.56 2.24 -7.87
CA ASN A 83 -8.32 3.53 -7.23
C ASN A 83 -9.53 4.07 -6.43
N GLN A 84 -10.75 3.63 -6.78
CA GLN A 84 -11.98 3.98 -6.09
C GLN A 84 -11.98 3.56 -4.60
N LEU A 85 -11.19 2.54 -4.24
CA LEU A 85 -10.94 2.18 -2.84
C LEU A 85 -10.33 3.37 -2.07
N PHE A 86 -9.28 3.98 -2.62
CA PHE A 86 -8.54 5.04 -1.95
C PHE A 86 -9.31 6.38 -2.03
N LEU A 87 -9.93 6.65 -3.18
CA LEU A 87 -10.71 7.88 -3.39
C LEU A 87 -11.96 7.97 -2.49
N ASN A 88 -12.57 6.85 -2.13
CA ASN A 88 -13.73 6.82 -1.22
C ASN A 88 -13.35 6.72 0.26
N ASN A 89 -12.07 6.49 0.57
CA ASN A 89 -11.58 6.31 1.93
C ASN A 89 -10.37 7.23 2.18
N LEU A 90 -10.53 8.52 1.87
CA LEU A 90 -9.47 9.53 1.98
C LEU A 90 -8.94 9.72 3.41
N GLN A 91 -9.73 9.34 4.42
CA GLN A 91 -9.33 9.36 5.83
C GLN A 91 -8.34 8.24 6.19
N ILE A 92 -8.11 7.26 5.31
CA ILE A 92 -7.26 6.10 5.56
C ILE A 92 -6.00 6.19 4.72
N ASN A 93 -4.88 6.47 5.38
CA ASN A 93 -3.58 6.59 4.72
C ASN A 93 -2.81 5.27 4.70
N LEU A 94 -3.10 4.34 5.61
CA LEU A 94 -2.40 3.08 5.74
C LEU A 94 -3.26 1.92 5.27
N TRP A 95 -2.73 1.13 4.33
CA TRP A 95 -3.39 -0.06 3.82
C TRP A 95 -2.45 -1.25 3.87
N ARG A 96 -2.98 -2.41 4.21
CA ARG A 96 -2.24 -3.67 4.15
C ARG A 96 -3.01 -4.67 3.32
N PHE A 97 -2.36 -5.22 2.31
CA PHE A 97 -2.88 -6.28 1.46
C PHE A 97 -2.13 -7.55 1.82
N GLU A 98 -2.85 -8.46 2.47
CA GLU A 98 -2.33 -9.75 2.90
C GLU A 98 -2.87 -10.84 1.99
N VAL A 99 -1.97 -11.69 1.49
CA VAL A 99 -2.32 -12.93 0.84
C VAL A 99 -2.18 -14.08 1.83
N VAL A 100 -3.17 -14.95 1.84
CA VAL A 100 -3.22 -16.19 2.61
C VAL A 100 -3.27 -17.35 1.63
N TYR A 101 -2.25 -18.19 1.66
CA TYR A 101 -2.22 -19.47 0.98
C TYR A 101 -2.65 -20.56 1.95
N THR A 102 -3.62 -21.36 1.55
CA THR A 102 -4.04 -22.54 2.30
C THR A 102 -3.55 -23.77 1.56
N PHE A 103 -2.71 -24.56 2.23
CA PHE A 103 -2.27 -25.88 1.78
C PHE A 103 -2.98 -26.95 2.61
N LEU A 104 -2.86 -28.21 2.20
CA LEU A 104 -3.52 -29.34 2.86
C LEU A 104 -3.29 -29.42 4.38
N ASN A 105 -2.07 -29.09 4.84
CA ASN A 105 -1.65 -29.24 6.23
C ASN A 105 -1.18 -27.93 6.88
N GLU A 106 -1.06 -26.84 6.12
CA GLU A 106 -0.47 -25.60 6.60
C GLU A 106 -1.08 -24.38 5.91
N THR A 107 -0.95 -23.23 6.55
CA THR A 107 -1.29 -21.94 5.98
C THR A 107 -0.05 -21.07 5.96
N SER A 108 0.16 -20.36 4.85
CA SER A 108 1.25 -19.42 4.70
C SER A 108 0.68 -18.05 4.36
N THR A 109 1.25 -17.01 4.95
CA THR A 109 0.79 -15.63 4.73
C THR A 109 1.92 -14.73 4.34
N SER A 110 1.61 -13.73 3.52
CA SER A 110 2.52 -12.66 3.16
C SER A 110 1.72 -11.37 3.00
N ALA A 111 2.33 -10.23 3.24
CA ALA A 111 1.64 -8.95 3.18
C ALA A 111 2.52 -7.86 2.59
N LEU A 112 1.85 -6.91 1.93
CA LEU A 112 2.43 -5.65 1.47
C LEU A 112 1.65 -4.51 2.13
N ASN A 113 2.37 -3.58 2.73
CA ASN A 113 1.78 -2.39 3.31
C ASN A 113 2.00 -1.19 2.37
N PHE A 114 1.00 -0.32 2.31
CA PHE A 114 1.00 0.87 1.50
C PHE A 114 0.68 2.09 2.36
N ILE A 115 1.37 3.18 2.07
CA ILE A 115 1.02 4.53 2.52
C ILE A 115 0.46 5.28 1.32
N ILE A 116 -0.77 5.74 1.42
CA ILE A 116 -1.39 6.60 0.40
C ILE A 116 -0.82 7.99 0.55
N ASN A 117 0.06 8.33 -0.38
CA ASN A 117 0.66 9.65 -0.47
C ASN A 117 -0.27 10.55 -1.27
N GLN A 118 -1.21 11.19 -0.58
CA GLN A 118 -2.06 12.20 -1.21
C GLN A 118 -1.20 13.37 -1.68
N PRO A 119 -1.50 13.99 -2.85
CA PRO A 119 -0.83 15.22 -3.23
C PRO A 119 -1.00 16.24 -2.11
N PRO A 120 0.03 17.04 -1.77
CA PRO A 120 -0.12 18.09 -0.78
C PRO A 120 -1.28 19.00 -1.19
N TYR A 121 -2.20 19.26 -0.27
CA TYR A 121 -3.20 20.31 -0.45
C TYR A 121 -2.46 21.64 -0.69
N ASN A 122 -3.00 22.50 -1.57
CA ASN A 122 -2.41 23.80 -1.90
C ASN A 122 -1.97 24.58 -0.64
N GLY A 123 -0.67 24.88 -0.54
CA GLY A 123 -0.01 25.71 0.49
C GLY A 123 0.27 24.95 1.79
N SER A 124 1.51 24.70 2.24
CA SER A 124 2.67 25.60 2.25
C SER A 124 3.98 24.80 2.42
N CYS A 125 5.06 25.32 1.85
CA CYS A 125 6.42 24.88 2.15
C CYS A 125 6.88 25.46 3.49
N SER A 126 7.67 24.71 4.26
CA SER A 126 8.71 25.33 5.09
C SER A 126 9.99 24.49 5.04
N ILE A 127 11.07 25.13 4.60
CA ILE A 127 12.43 24.61 4.64
C ILE A 127 13.09 25.30 5.82
N ASN A 128 13.42 24.55 6.89
CA ASN A 128 14.25 25.07 7.97
C ASN A 128 15.72 24.73 7.65
N SER A 129 16.37 25.56 6.85
CA SER A 129 17.81 25.49 6.64
C SER A 129 18.52 26.07 7.85
N MET A 130 18.95 25.24 8.80
CA MET A 130 20.03 25.66 9.70
C MET A 130 21.37 25.49 8.97
N ASN A 131 21.82 26.62 8.41
CA ASN A 131 23.18 26.94 8.00
C ASN A 131 23.84 26.05 6.93
N GLY A 132 23.64 26.45 5.67
CA GLY A 132 24.46 26.03 4.54
C GLY A 132 23.89 26.56 3.22
N THR A 133 24.41 27.68 2.73
CA THR A 133 23.94 28.32 1.49
C THR A 133 24.37 27.56 0.24
N THR A 134 23.41 27.03 -0.52
CA THR A 134 23.52 26.88 -1.98
C THR A 134 22.15 27.09 -2.62
N THR A 135 22.03 28.14 -3.44
CA THR A 135 20.82 28.52 -4.19
C THR A 135 20.77 27.75 -5.52
N THR A 136 19.85 26.79 -5.65
CA THR A 136 19.49 26.22 -6.95
C THR A 136 18.14 26.76 -7.40
N LEU A 137 18.13 27.53 -8.49
CA LEU A 137 16.92 27.96 -9.18
C LEU A 137 16.23 26.76 -9.81
N PHE A 138 14.94 26.57 -9.53
CA PHE A 138 14.08 25.67 -10.29
C PHE A 138 12.77 26.39 -10.62
N THR A 139 12.27 26.14 -11.82
CA THR A 139 11.03 26.71 -12.33
C THR A 139 9.91 25.71 -12.13
N ILE A 140 8.91 26.05 -11.31
CA ILE A 140 7.68 25.28 -11.21
C ILE A 140 6.69 25.86 -12.23
N THR A 141 6.40 25.12 -13.29
CA THR A 141 5.25 25.38 -14.15
C THR A 141 4.06 24.57 -13.63
N CYS A 142 3.07 25.27 -13.08
CA CYS A 142 1.75 24.72 -12.83
C CYS A 142 0.83 25.12 -14.00
N PRO A 143 0.01 24.20 -14.57
CA PRO A 143 -1.05 24.56 -15.50
C PRO A 143 -2.15 25.42 -14.84
#